data_AF-A0A3D3LRU7-F1
#
_entry.id   AF-A0A3D3LRU7-F1
#
_cell.length_a   1.000
_cell.length_b   1.000
_cell.length_c   1.000
_cell.angle_alpha   90.00
_cell.angle_beta   90.00
_cell.angle_gamma   90.00
#
_symmetry.space_group_name_H-M   'P 1'
#
loop_
_entity.id
_entity.type
_entity.pdbx_description
1 polymer ?
#
loop_
_entity_poly.entity_id
_entity_poly.type
_entity_poly.pdbx_seq_one_letter_code
_entity_poly.pdbx_strand_id
1 'polypeptide(L)'
;MDKATQTMIDNLKKNTGKSLEDWISIVKKSGKEKHGEILKFLKEEHSFTHGFANLVALKSRGTDAASVAETGDLVGNQYKGKENLKPIYEKLVKEINKFGKDLEFSPKNAYVSVRRKKQFAIIQPTTKTRLDLGINIKGKSPEGKLEASGSFNAMVSHRVKLENADEVDNKVIDWLREAYESAG
;
A
#
# COMPACT_ATOMS: atom_id res chain seq x y z
N MET A 1 -18.22 -3.72 2.57
CA MET A 1 -17.25 -3.27 3.60
C MET A 1 -16.59 -4.53 4.16
N ASP A 2 -15.26 -4.60 4.20
CA ASP A 2 -14.57 -5.80 4.68
C ASP A 2 -14.59 -5.91 6.22
N LYS A 3 -14.40 -7.12 6.73
CA LYS A 3 -14.51 -7.45 8.17
C LYS A 3 -13.46 -6.74 9.04
N ALA A 4 -12.29 -6.42 8.47
CA ALA A 4 -11.24 -5.70 9.17
C ALA A 4 -11.61 -4.22 9.35
N THR A 5 -12.16 -3.59 8.31
CA THR A 5 -12.72 -2.23 8.38
C THR A 5 -13.83 -2.13 9.42
N GLN A 6 -14.75 -3.11 9.47
CA GLN A 6 -15.82 -3.10 10.48
C GLN A 6 -15.27 -3.20 11.90
N THR A 7 -14.33 -4.12 12.15
CA THR A 7 -13.67 -4.27 13.46
C THR A 7 -12.97 -2.97 13.88
N MET A 8 -12.36 -2.25 12.93
CA MET A 8 -11.70 -0.99 13.21
C MET A 8 -12.68 0.14 13.57
N ILE A 9 -13.87 0.14 12.96
CA ILE A 9 -14.96 1.07 13.29
C ILE A 9 -15.53 0.79 14.69
N ASP A 10 -15.73 -0.48 15.03
CA ASP A 10 -16.24 -0.87 16.34
C ASP A 10 -15.23 -0.50 17.44
N ASN A 11 -13.94 -0.72 17.18
CA ASN A 11 -12.86 -0.32 18.09
C ASN A 11 -12.72 1.20 18.19
N LEU A 12 -12.91 1.95 17.09
CA LEU A 12 -12.92 3.42 17.14
C LEU A 12 -13.98 3.90 18.14
N LYS A 13 -15.21 3.40 18.04
CA LYS A 13 -16.30 3.77 18.96
C LYS A 13 -15.99 3.39 20.41
N LYS A 14 -15.44 2.19 20.63
CA LYS A 14 -15.06 1.72 21.97
C LYS A 14 -13.97 2.58 22.63
N ASN A 15 -12.99 3.05 21.87
CA ASN A 15 -11.85 3.81 22.39
C ASN A 15 -12.10 5.31 22.51
N THR A 16 -12.95 5.86 21.66
CA THR A 16 -13.18 7.32 21.57
C THR A 16 -14.55 7.77 22.08
N GLY A 17 -15.44 6.81 22.34
CA GLY A 17 -16.81 7.07 22.81
C GLY A 17 -17.78 7.61 21.76
N LYS A 18 -17.35 7.82 20.51
CA LYS A 18 -18.16 8.41 19.42
C LYS A 18 -18.13 7.54 18.17
N SER A 19 -19.20 7.57 17.37
CA SER A 19 -19.26 6.80 16.13
C SER A 19 -18.31 7.38 15.07
N LEU A 20 -18.12 6.63 13.98
CA LEU A 20 -17.40 7.14 12.82
C LEU A 20 -18.11 8.37 12.21
N GLU A 21 -19.45 8.38 12.12
CA GLU A 21 -20.20 9.52 11.59
C GLU A 21 -20.07 10.77 12.48
N ASP A 22 -20.05 10.58 13.79
CA ASP A 22 -19.82 11.66 14.76
C ASP A 22 -18.46 12.32 14.52
N TRP A 23 -17.41 11.50 14.36
CA TRP A 23 -16.06 11.99 14.10
C TRP A 23 -15.92 12.67 12.74
N ILE A 24 -16.57 12.14 11.70
CA ILE A 24 -16.66 12.81 10.40
C ILE A 24 -17.29 14.20 10.55
N SER A 25 -18.35 14.31 11.34
CA SER A 25 -19.04 15.58 11.57
C SER A 25 -18.17 16.58 12.34
N ILE A 26 -17.39 16.11 13.33
CA ILE A 26 -16.43 16.93 14.07
C ILE A 26 -15.35 17.48 13.14
N VAL A 27 -14.79 16.62 12.28
CA VAL A 27 -13.78 17.02 11.28
C VAL A 27 -14.34 18.03 10.27
N LYS A 28 -15.59 17.87 9.82
CA LYS A 28 -16.24 18.86 8.94
C LYS A 28 -16.42 20.21 9.64
N LYS A 29 -16.80 20.19 10.92
CA LYS A 29 -16.96 21.41 11.73
C LYS A 29 -15.64 22.10 12.09
N SER A 30 -14.53 21.38 12.12
CA SER A 30 -13.20 21.95 12.41
C SER A 30 -12.61 22.74 11.23
N GLY A 31 -13.24 22.69 10.05
CA GLY A 31 -12.79 23.39 8.84
C GLY A 31 -11.47 22.86 8.25
N LYS A 32 -11.05 21.63 8.62
CA LYS A 32 -9.82 21.02 8.11
C LYS A 32 -10.13 20.21 6.85
N GLU A 33 -9.53 20.59 5.73
CA GLU A 33 -9.84 19.98 4.42
C GLU A 33 -8.76 18.98 3.97
N LYS A 34 -7.48 19.25 4.29
CA LYS A 34 -6.37 18.39 3.87
C LYS A 34 -6.21 17.21 4.82
N HIS A 35 -5.90 16.04 4.26
CA HIS A 35 -5.71 14.80 5.03
C HIS A 35 -4.68 14.95 6.17
N GLY A 36 -3.55 15.60 5.90
CA GLY A 36 -2.52 15.85 6.92
C GLY A 36 -2.99 16.77 8.06
N GLU A 37 -3.83 17.76 7.77
CA GLU A 37 -4.40 18.66 8.76
C GLU A 37 -5.43 17.96 9.64
N ILE A 38 -6.25 17.08 9.04
CA ILE A 38 -7.21 16.24 9.76
C ILE A 38 -6.49 15.23 10.64
N LEU A 39 -5.43 14.59 10.14
CA LEU A 39 -4.59 13.69 10.93
C LEU A 39 -3.99 14.40 12.14
N LYS A 40 -3.44 15.60 11.93
CA LYS A 40 -2.84 16.41 12.99
C LYS A 40 -3.87 16.80 14.04
N PHE A 41 -5.02 17.34 13.61
CA PHE A 41 -6.16 17.68 14.46
C PHE A 41 -6.62 16.50 15.33
N LEU A 42 -6.85 15.33 14.72
CA LEU A 42 -7.32 14.15 15.47
C LEU A 42 -6.27 13.62 16.46
N LYS A 43 -4.98 13.65 16.09
CA LYS A 43 -3.90 13.18 16.96
C LYS A 43 -3.63 14.13 18.12
N GLU A 44 -3.54 15.44 17.84
CA GLU A 44 -3.12 16.44 18.81
C GLU A 44 -4.28 16.86 19.73
N GLU A 45 -5.48 17.08 19.18
CA GLU A 45 -6.61 17.62 19.94
C GLU A 45 -7.50 16.51 20.51
N HIS A 46 -7.47 15.31 19.91
CA HIS A 46 -8.33 14.20 20.31
C HIS A 46 -7.57 12.92 20.68
N SER A 47 -6.23 12.98 20.76
CA SER A 47 -5.36 11.87 21.19
C SER A 47 -5.54 10.58 20.38
N PHE A 48 -5.87 10.69 19.09
CA PHE A 48 -6.04 9.54 18.23
C PHE A 48 -4.71 8.82 17.98
N THR A 49 -4.77 7.48 17.91
CA THR A 49 -3.72 6.70 17.27
C THR A 49 -3.71 6.93 15.76
N HIS A 50 -2.59 6.65 15.09
CA HIS A 50 -2.48 6.90 13.64
C HIS A 50 -3.53 6.14 12.82
N GLY A 51 -3.84 4.89 13.17
CA GLY A 51 -4.82 4.07 12.44
C GLY A 51 -6.24 4.65 12.50
N PHE A 52 -6.69 5.07 13.68
CA PHE A 52 -7.99 5.72 13.84
C PHE A 52 -8.03 7.09 13.18
N ALA A 53 -6.96 7.87 13.29
CA ALA A 53 -6.90 9.20 12.68
C ALA A 53 -6.97 9.06 11.15
N ASN A 54 -6.27 8.08 10.59
CA ASN A 54 -6.28 7.78 9.17
C ASN A 54 -7.67 7.32 8.70
N LEU A 55 -8.34 6.45 9.45
CA LEU A 55 -9.70 6.00 9.13
C LEU A 55 -10.69 7.16 9.03
N VAL A 56 -10.74 7.99 10.06
CA VAL A 56 -11.65 9.14 10.09
C VAL A 56 -11.28 10.14 9.01
N ALA A 57 -9.99 10.45 8.82
CA ALA A 57 -9.54 11.39 7.79
C ALA A 57 -9.83 10.89 6.36
N LEU A 58 -9.79 9.58 6.13
CA LEU A 58 -10.19 9.00 4.85
C LEU A 58 -11.70 9.06 4.69
N LYS A 59 -12.47 8.64 5.70
CA LYS A 59 -13.94 8.62 5.62
C LYS A 59 -14.57 10.02 5.57
N SER A 60 -13.99 11.01 6.25
CA SER A 60 -14.53 12.38 6.27
C SER A 60 -14.37 13.11 4.94
N ARG A 61 -13.32 12.76 4.21
CA ARG A 61 -13.01 13.28 2.88
C ARG A 61 -13.65 12.45 1.76
N GLY A 62 -14.40 11.40 2.12
CA GLY A 62 -14.91 10.43 1.17
C GLY A 62 -13.78 9.80 0.37
N THR A 63 -12.70 9.35 1.01
CA THR A 63 -11.55 8.67 0.41
C THR A 63 -11.26 7.32 1.07
N ASP A 64 -12.25 6.75 1.77
CA ASP A 64 -12.21 5.35 2.18
C ASP A 64 -12.26 4.41 0.97
N ALA A 65 -11.92 3.13 1.12
CA ALA A 65 -11.83 2.17 0.01
C ALA A 65 -13.07 2.14 -0.93
N ALA A 66 -14.25 2.60 -0.49
CA ALA A 66 -15.46 2.74 -1.31
C ALA A 66 -15.66 4.13 -1.94
N SER A 67 -14.84 5.12 -1.58
CA SER A 67 -14.90 6.51 -2.01
C SER A 67 -13.54 7.08 -2.49
N VAL A 68 -12.45 6.30 -2.56
CA VAL A 68 -11.08 6.68 -3.06
C VAL A 68 -11.02 7.25 -4.50
N ALA A 69 -12.13 7.68 -5.10
CA ALA A 69 -12.14 8.29 -6.41
C ALA A 69 -11.52 9.72 -6.43
N GLU A 70 -11.49 10.48 -5.33
CA GLU A 70 -11.31 11.95 -5.45
C GLU A 70 -10.26 12.66 -4.56
N THR A 71 -9.24 11.97 -4.04
CA THR A 71 -7.93 12.68 -3.95
C THR A 71 -6.78 11.81 -4.38
N GLY A 72 -6.51 11.90 -5.68
CA GLY A 72 -5.30 11.43 -6.33
C GLY A 72 -4.96 10.00 -5.96
N ASP A 73 -5.77 9.05 -6.43
CA ASP A 73 -5.42 7.63 -6.45
C ASP A 73 -3.96 7.49 -6.92
N LEU A 74 -3.02 7.37 -5.97
CA LEU A 74 -1.59 7.38 -6.26
C LEU A 74 -1.26 6.17 -7.13
N VAL A 75 -1.91 5.04 -6.86
CA VAL A 75 -1.80 3.83 -7.67
C VAL A 75 -2.39 4.11 -9.06
N GLY A 76 -3.64 4.55 -9.17
CA GLY A 76 -4.24 4.90 -10.45
C GLY A 76 -3.42 5.90 -11.27
N ASN A 77 -2.81 6.90 -10.62
CA ASN A 77 -1.91 7.87 -11.24
C ASN A 77 -0.61 7.22 -11.74
N GLN A 78 -0.04 6.25 -11.01
CA GLN A 78 1.13 5.48 -11.48
C GLN A 78 0.84 4.73 -12.78
N TYR A 79 -0.42 4.33 -13.01
CA TYR A 79 -0.86 3.55 -14.17
C TYR A 79 -1.52 4.37 -15.28
N LYS A 80 -1.61 5.71 -15.17
CA LYS A 80 -2.11 6.55 -16.27
C LYS A 80 -1.21 6.44 -17.49
N GLY A 81 -1.77 6.02 -18.63
CA GLY A 81 -1.03 5.72 -19.86
C GLY A 81 -0.20 4.44 -19.80
N LYS A 82 -0.46 3.57 -18.81
CA LYS A 82 0.18 2.27 -18.54
C LYS A 82 -0.86 1.24 -18.05
N GLU A 83 -2.11 1.39 -18.47
CA GLU A 83 -3.26 0.63 -17.96
C GLU A 83 -3.10 -0.88 -18.18
N ASN A 84 -2.40 -1.27 -19.24
CA ASN A 84 -2.02 -2.65 -19.56
C ASN A 84 -1.17 -3.33 -18.48
N LEU A 85 -0.54 -2.58 -17.57
CA LEU A 85 0.26 -3.12 -16.48
C LEU A 85 -0.55 -3.35 -15.18
N LYS A 86 -1.79 -2.84 -15.10
CA LYS A 86 -2.65 -3.04 -13.92
C LYS A 86 -2.90 -4.52 -13.58
N PRO A 87 -3.12 -5.43 -14.55
CA PRO A 87 -3.30 -6.85 -14.24
C PRO A 87 -2.10 -7.48 -13.51
N ILE A 88 -0.87 -7.02 -13.81
CA ILE A 88 0.35 -7.49 -13.14
C ILE A 88 0.33 -7.05 -11.67
N TYR A 89 0.02 -5.78 -11.43
CA TYR A 89 -0.10 -5.22 -10.08
C TYR A 89 -1.17 -5.95 -9.26
N GLU A 90 -2.36 -6.14 -9.82
CA GLU A 90 -3.47 -6.81 -9.14
C GLU A 90 -3.12 -8.26 -8.78
N LYS A 91 -2.45 -8.98 -9.68
CA LYS A 91 -1.96 -10.34 -9.41
C LYS A 91 -0.91 -10.35 -8.30
N LEU A 92 0.08 -9.45 -8.33
CA LEU A 92 1.07 -9.33 -7.27
C LEU A 92 0.45 -9.02 -5.91
N VAL A 93 -0.46 -8.05 -5.85
CA VAL A 93 -1.18 -7.69 -4.61
C VAL A 93 -1.98 -8.88 -4.10
N LYS A 94 -2.69 -9.60 -4.96
CA LYS A 94 -3.47 -10.79 -4.59
C LYS A 94 -2.58 -11.88 -4.00
N GLU A 95 -1.45 -12.18 -4.60
CA GLU A 95 -0.52 -13.22 -4.11
C GLU A 95 0.17 -12.80 -2.82
N ILE A 96 0.67 -11.57 -2.74
CA ILE A 96 1.31 -11.03 -1.54
C ILE A 96 0.34 -10.99 -0.36
N ASN A 97 -0.94 -10.66 -0.55
CA ASN A 97 -1.91 -10.65 0.55
C ASN A 97 -2.14 -12.03 1.20
N LYS A 98 -1.74 -13.12 0.53
CA LYS A 98 -1.76 -14.47 1.13
C LYS A 98 -0.59 -14.69 2.10
N PHE A 99 0.32 -13.71 2.22
CA PHE A 99 1.58 -13.95 2.88
C PHE A 99 1.50 -13.98 4.40
N GLY A 100 0.70 -13.08 4.97
CA GLY A 100 0.49 -12.93 6.39
C GLY A 100 -0.38 -11.70 6.67
N LYS A 101 -0.73 -11.49 7.95
CA LYS A 101 -1.60 -10.38 8.37
C LYS A 101 -0.84 -9.09 8.70
N ASP A 102 0.48 -9.14 8.71
CA ASP A 102 1.39 -8.05 9.10
C ASP A 102 2.02 -7.37 7.87
N LEU A 103 1.24 -7.25 6.80
CA LEU A 103 1.62 -6.61 5.54
C LEU A 103 1.11 -5.16 5.48
N GLU A 104 1.95 -4.29 4.93
CA GLU A 104 1.60 -2.91 4.62
C GLU A 104 1.97 -2.60 3.15
N PHE A 105 0.99 -2.10 2.40
CA PHE A 105 1.22 -1.48 1.09
C PHE A 105 1.23 0.04 1.26
N SER A 106 2.33 0.69 0.88
CA SER A 106 2.54 2.13 1.03
C SER A 106 2.74 2.77 -0.36
N PRO A 107 1.65 3.24 -1.01
CA PRO A 107 1.72 3.93 -2.30
C PRO A 107 2.54 5.22 -2.21
N LYS A 108 3.38 5.45 -3.22
CA LYS A 108 4.13 6.69 -3.46
C LYS A 108 3.76 7.24 -4.85
N ASN A 109 4.40 8.31 -5.30
CA ASN A 109 4.09 8.90 -6.62
C ASN A 109 4.44 7.97 -7.78
N ALA A 110 5.52 7.18 -7.68
CA ALA A 110 6.04 6.38 -8.79
C ALA A 110 5.92 4.87 -8.58
N TYR A 111 5.73 4.41 -7.35
CA TYR A 111 5.73 2.99 -7.00
C TYR A 111 4.93 2.72 -5.73
N VAL A 112 4.65 1.45 -5.46
CA VAL A 112 4.11 0.97 -4.19
C VAL A 112 5.19 0.24 -3.42
N SER A 113 5.51 0.72 -2.22
CA SER A 113 6.41 0.02 -1.29
C SER A 113 5.62 -1.03 -0.54
N VAL A 114 6.15 -2.26 -0.46
CA VAL A 114 5.53 -3.39 0.24
C VAL A 114 6.40 -3.75 1.44
N ARG A 115 5.79 -3.77 2.62
CA ARG A 115 6.50 -3.83 3.89
C ARG A 115 5.87 -4.85 4.84
N ARG A 116 6.73 -5.41 5.68
CA ARG A 116 6.39 -6.11 6.93
C ARG A 116 6.89 -5.25 8.09
N LYS A 117 7.85 -5.71 8.91
CA LYS A 117 8.62 -4.82 9.80
C LYS A 117 9.57 -3.93 9.00
N LYS A 118 10.11 -4.45 7.90
CA LYS A 118 10.98 -3.75 6.93
C LYS A 118 10.40 -3.84 5.53
N GLN A 119 10.84 -2.95 4.63
CA GLN A 119 10.49 -3.04 3.22
C GLN A 119 11.12 -4.28 2.60
N PHE A 120 10.31 -5.08 1.92
CA PHE A 120 10.77 -6.30 1.26
C PHE A 120 10.54 -6.30 -0.25
N ALA A 121 9.60 -5.50 -0.75
CA ALA A 121 9.38 -5.35 -2.18
C ALA A 121 8.98 -3.93 -2.60
N ILE A 122 9.17 -3.64 -3.88
CA ILE A 122 8.70 -2.43 -4.57
C ILE A 122 7.98 -2.88 -5.84
N ILE A 123 6.77 -2.38 -6.06
CA ILE A 123 6.01 -2.61 -7.29
C ILE A 123 5.98 -1.29 -8.07
N GLN A 124 6.66 -1.21 -9.20
CA GLN A 124 6.83 0.02 -9.96
C GLN A 124 6.50 -0.16 -11.45
N PRO A 125 5.45 0.49 -11.99
CA PRO A 125 5.22 0.52 -13.43
C PRO A 125 6.24 1.45 -14.10
N THR A 126 7.43 0.94 -14.40
CA THR A 126 8.59 1.74 -14.84
C THR A 126 8.40 2.34 -16.22
N THR A 127 7.93 1.57 -17.21
CA THR A 127 7.71 2.02 -18.58
C THR A 127 6.24 1.85 -18.98
N LYS A 128 5.88 2.12 -20.24
CA LYS A 128 4.53 1.85 -20.77
C LYS A 128 4.21 0.35 -20.86
N THR A 129 5.22 -0.50 -20.97
CA THR A 129 5.06 -1.93 -21.26
C THR A 129 5.72 -2.83 -20.23
N ARG A 130 6.36 -2.26 -19.20
CA ARG A 130 7.10 -3.02 -18.20
C ARG A 130 6.87 -2.49 -16.79
N LEU A 131 6.55 -3.42 -15.90
CA LEU A 131 6.58 -3.26 -14.46
C LEU A 131 7.89 -3.86 -13.93
N ASP A 132 8.61 -3.13 -13.09
CA ASP A 132 9.76 -3.65 -12.37
C ASP A 132 9.34 -3.97 -10.93
N LEU A 133 9.53 -5.23 -10.54
CA LEU A 133 9.33 -5.73 -9.19
C LEU A 133 10.67 -5.76 -8.46
N GLY A 134 10.91 -4.79 -7.58
CA GLY A 134 12.06 -4.78 -6.70
C GLY A 134 11.89 -5.74 -5.53
N ILE A 135 12.93 -6.50 -5.18
CA ILE A 135 12.89 -7.50 -4.10
C ILE A 135 14.15 -7.41 -3.22
N ASN A 136 13.97 -7.48 -1.90
CA ASN A 136 15.05 -7.58 -0.91
C ASN A 136 15.30 -9.03 -0.50
N ILE A 137 16.30 -9.66 -1.12
CA ILE A 137 16.78 -11.00 -0.77
C ILE A 137 18.28 -10.90 -0.50
N LYS A 138 18.66 -11.04 0.76
CA LYS A 138 20.07 -10.91 1.18
C LYS A 138 20.83 -12.19 0.88
N GLY A 139 22.04 -12.06 0.34
CA GLY A 139 22.96 -13.18 0.14
C GLY A 139 22.63 -14.12 -1.02
N LYS A 140 21.59 -13.80 -1.81
CA LYS A 140 21.24 -14.53 -3.04
C LYS A 140 21.91 -13.87 -4.24
N SER A 141 22.48 -14.69 -5.13
CA SER A 141 22.98 -14.20 -6.42
C SER A 141 21.84 -14.09 -7.43
N PRO A 142 21.92 -13.18 -8.42
CA PRO A 142 20.96 -13.13 -9.52
C PRO A 142 20.83 -14.48 -10.22
N GLU A 143 19.60 -14.88 -10.54
CA GLU A 143 19.29 -16.14 -11.23
C GLU A 143 18.05 -16.00 -12.12
N GLY A 144 18.14 -16.48 -13.38
CA GLY A 144 17.02 -16.44 -14.32
C GLY A 144 16.43 -15.03 -14.48
N LYS A 145 15.16 -14.85 -14.08
CA LYS A 145 14.45 -13.56 -14.12
C LYS A 145 14.82 -12.61 -12.96
N LEU A 146 15.45 -13.11 -11.90
CA LEU A 146 15.88 -12.32 -10.74
C LEU A 146 17.23 -11.68 -11.06
N GLU A 147 17.21 -10.44 -11.53
CA GLU A 147 18.41 -9.66 -11.82
C GLU A 147 18.87 -8.88 -10.59
N ALA A 148 20.15 -8.47 -10.55
CA ALA A 148 20.59 -7.44 -9.62
C ALA A 148 19.80 -6.14 -9.89
N SER A 149 19.46 -5.39 -8.83
CA SER A 149 18.68 -4.15 -8.99
C SER A 149 19.41 -3.10 -9.83
N GLY A 150 20.74 -3.01 -9.69
CA GLY A 150 21.57 -2.09 -10.45
C GLY A 150 21.08 -0.65 -10.34
N SER A 151 20.94 0.04 -11.47
CA SER A 151 20.46 1.43 -11.53
C SER A 151 18.94 1.59 -11.30
N PHE A 152 18.18 0.50 -11.10
CA PHE A 152 16.74 0.58 -10.92
C PHE A 152 16.38 1.31 -9.61
N ASN A 153 16.87 0.80 -8.47
CA ASN A 153 16.53 1.32 -7.16
C ASN A 153 17.50 0.77 -6.09
N ALA A 154 18.20 1.67 -5.38
CA ALA A 154 19.18 1.30 -4.36
C ALA A 154 18.57 0.72 -3.06
N MET A 155 17.26 0.81 -2.87
CA MET A 155 16.56 0.28 -1.68
C MET A 155 16.22 -1.21 -1.79
N VAL A 156 16.44 -1.81 -2.97
CA VAL A 156 16.21 -3.23 -3.21
C VAL A 156 17.48 -3.90 -3.74
N SER A 157 17.71 -5.14 -3.34
CA SER A 157 18.87 -5.92 -3.81
C SER A 157 18.71 -6.45 -5.24
N HIS A 158 17.48 -6.81 -5.61
CA HIS A 158 17.18 -7.51 -6.84
C HIS A 158 15.98 -6.87 -7.53
N ARG A 159 15.80 -7.19 -8.81
CA ARG A 159 14.60 -6.85 -9.57
C ARG A 159 14.15 -8.01 -10.45
N VAL A 160 12.85 -8.06 -10.74
CA VAL A 160 12.26 -8.87 -11.78
C VAL A 160 11.49 -7.95 -12.71
N LYS A 161 11.76 -8.05 -14.02
CA LYS A 161 11.02 -7.33 -15.06
C LYS A 161 9.80 -8.14 -15.47
N LEU A 162 8.63 -7.51 -15.47
CA LEU A 162 7.34 -8.12 -15.77
C LEU A 162 6.62 -7.32 -16.87
N GLU A 163 6.27 -7.98 -17.97
CA GLU A 163 5.57 -7.36 -19.11
C GLU A 163 4.11 -7.78 -19.21
N ASN A 164 3.75 -8.92 -18.61
CA ASN A 164 2.39 -9.42 -18.55
C ASN A 164 2.12 -10.15 -17.22
N ALA A 165 0.85 -10.45 -16.95
CA ALA A 165 0.44 -11.06 -15.68
C ALA A 165 0.90 -12.52 -15.55
N ASP A 166 1.08 -13.25 -16.65
CA ASP A 166 1.47 -14.67 -16.61
C ASP A 166 2.91 -14.85 -16.13
N GLU A 167 3.75 -13.82 -16.28
CA GLU A 167 5.11 -13.80 -15.75
C GLU A 167 5.19 -13.72 -14.22
N VAL A 168 4.09 -13.40 -13.53
CA VAL A 168 3.96 -13.60 -12.07
C VAL A 168 3.71 -15.09 -11.83
N ASP A 169 4.75 -15.88 -12.02
CA ASP A 169 4.79 -17.32 -11.86
C ASP A 169 5.20 -17.72 -10.43
N ASN A 170 5.21 -19.03 -10.15
CA ASN A 170 5.55 -19.55 -8.83
C ASN A 170 6.96 -19.13 -8.38
N LYS A 171 7.94 -19.04 -9.29
CA LYS A 171 9.31 -18.62 -8.91
C LYS A 171 9.32 -17.17 -8.43
N VAL A 172 8.59 -16.29 -9.10
CA VAL A 172 8.45 -14.88 -8.68
C VAL A 172 7.79 -14.79 -7.30
N ILE A 173 6.75 -15.60 -7.05
CA ILE A 173 6.07 -15.66 -5.76
C ILE A 173 7.00 -16.20 -4.66
N ASP A 174 7.79 -17.23 -4.96
CA ASP A 174 8.74 -17.84 -4.03
C ASP A 174 9.83 -16.83 -3.61
N TRP A 175 10.37 -16.05 -4.55
CA TRP A 175 11.31 -14.97 -4.21
C TRP A 175 10.68 -13.87 -3.35
N LEU A 176 9.42 -13.50 -3.62
CA LEU A 176 8.69 -12.56 -2.77
C LEU A 176 8.44 -13.13 -1.38
N ARG A 177 8.17 -14.44 -1.27
CA ARG A 177 7.98 -15.16 -0.01
C ARG A 177 9.25 -15.11 0.84
N GLU A 178 10.38 -15.46 0.25
CA GLU A 178 11.71 -15.44 0.87
C GLU A 178 12.05 -14.03 1.40
N ALA A 179 11.77 -13.00 0.59
CA ALA A 179 11.96 -11.61 0.99
C ALA A 179 11.05 -11.19 2.15
N TYR A 180 9.78 -11.59 2.13
CA TYR A 180 8.81 -11.32 3.19
C TYR A 180 9.22 -11.97 4.52
N GLU A 181 9.65 -13.24 4.49
CA GLU A 181 10.12 -13.98 5.67
C GLU A 181 11.35 -13.32 6.29
N SER A 182 12.26 -12.82 5.45
CA SER A 182 13.48 -12.11 5.88
C SER A 182 13.24 -10.69 6.42
N ALA A 183 12.02 -10.15 6.28
CA ALA A 183 11.72 -8.74 6.52
C ALA A 183 11.13 -8.41 7.89
N GLY A 184 11.20 -9.32 8.87
CA GLY A 184 10.80 -8.97 10.23
C GLY A 184 10.66 -10.09 11.23
#